data_AF-A0A2I2DUE6-F1
#
_entry.id   AF-A0A2I2DUE6-F1
#
_cell.length_a   1.000
_cell.length_b   1.000
_cell.length_c   1.000
_cell.angle_alpha   90.00
_cell.angle_beta   90.00
_cell.angle_gamma   90.00
#
_symmetry.space_group_name_H-M   'P 1'
#
loop_
_entity.id
_entity.type
_entity.pdbx_description
1 polymer ?
#
loop_
_entity_poly.entity_id
_entity_poly.type
_entity_poly.pdbx_seq_one_letter_code
_entity_poly.pdbx_strand_id
1 'polypeptide(L)'
;MKHISIIIFSFLICNLSIAQHSDRFLELVKDLKKIGSEVDTTYYKNGKILWIICWTTYEYNSEEFSTATGKLVQYHKNGQVADESCLGKYGNILSSKGFDRNGNKTVEFVTTEIDSEAKSLDEFFDSLGEVRFKRYYRHYKCSNKLGICYLYKEGQRVNGKKNGLWTTYNENGEIRKEKEY
;
A
#
# COMPACT_ATOMS: atom_id res chain seq x y z
N MET A 1 -20.24 34.94 12.74
CA MET A 1 -19.39 33.80 13.16
C MET A 1 -18.68 33.29 11.93
N LYS A 2 -17.34 33.35 11.92
CA LYS A 2 -16.55 32.94 10.75
C LYS A 2 -16.68 31.43 10.58
N HIS A 3 -17.25 30.98 9.46
CA HIS A 3 -17.16 29.60 9.03
C HIS A 3 -15.69 29.29 8.78
N ILE A 4 -15.06 28.60 9.73
CA ILE A 4 -13.76 27.97 9.49
C ILE A 4 -14.08 26.77 8.61
N SER A 5 -13.95 26.94 7.30
CA SER A 5 -13.87 25.82 6.37
C SER A 5 -12.61 25.05 6.71
N ILE A 6 -12.74 23.99 7.49
CA ILE A 6 -11.69 22.98 7.65
C ILE A 6 -11.63 22.23 6.32
N ILE A 7 -10.83 22.76 5.39
CA ILE A 7 -10.38 21.98 4.24
C ILE A 7 -9.47 20.91 4.82
N ILE A 8 -10.01 19.69 4.96
CA ILE A 8 -9.25 18.52 5.36
C ILE A 8 -8.22 18.28 4.27
N PHE A 9 -6.99 18.72 4.54
CA PHE A 9 -5.81 18.54 3.71
C PHE A 9 -5.31 17.08 3.82
N SER A 10 -6.17 16.08 3.60
CA SER A 10 -5.79 14.66 3.69
C SER A 10 -5.24 14.08 2.38
N PHE A 11 -5.12 14.89 1.33
CA PHE A 11 -4.64 14.44 0.02
C PHE A 11 -3.10 14.46 -0.14
N LEU A 12 -2.35 14.97 0.85
CA LEU A 12 -0.92 15.26 0.65
C LEU A 12 0.08 14.23 1.20
N ILE A 13 -0.36 13.09 1.74
CA ILE A 13 0.58 12.15 2.41
C ILE A 13 1.18 11.12 1.43
N CYS A 14 0.58 10.94 0.24
CA CYS A 14 1.11 9.98 -0.75
C CYS A 14 2.40 10.44 -1.46
N ASN A 15 2.63 11.75 -1.55
CA ASN A 15 3.72 12.34 -2.36
C ASN A 15 5.13 12.21 -1.75
N LEU A 16 5.25 11.67 -0.53
CA LEU A 16 6.54 11.45 0.14
C LEU A 16 7.03 9.99 -0.02
N SER A 17 6.40 9.21 -0.89
CA SER A 17 6.77 7.81 -1.10
C SER A 17 8.10 7.71 -1.87
N ILE A 18 9.13 7.21 -1.17
CA ILE A 18 10.52 7.07 -1.62
C ILE A 18 10.71 5.83 -2.53
N ALA A 19 9.63 5.26 -3.07
CA ALA A 19 9.77 4.06 -3.89
C ALA A 19 10.49 4.42 -5.18
N GLN A 20 11.74 3.96 -5.32
CA GLN A 20 12.52 4.19 -6.52
C GLN A 20 12.04 3.23 -7.60
N HIS A 21 11.44 3.77 -8.66
CA HIS A 21 11.21 3.04 -9.89
C HIS A 21 12.54 2.86 -10.62
N SER A 22 12.78 1.68 -11.18
CA SER A 22 13.92 1.48 -12.09
C SER A 22 13.75 2.30 -13.37
N ASP A 23 14.85 2.67 -14.03
CA ASP A 23 14.79 3.37 -15.32
C ASP A 23 14.04 2.54 -16.37
N ARG A 24 14.22 1.22 -16.36
CA ARG A 24 13.47 0.29 -17.22
C ARG A 24 11.97 0.35 -16.95
N PHE A 25 11.56 0.39 -15.68
CA PHE A 25 10.15 0.53 -15.33
C PHE A 25 9.59 1.86 -15.85
N LEU A 26 10.32 2.97 -15.67
CA LEU A 26 9.90 4.28 -16.14
C LEU A 26 9.79 4.33 -17.67
N GLU A 27 10.73 3.71 -18.37
CA GLU A 27 10.72 3.58 -19.82
C GLU A 27 9.53 2.76 -20.32
N LEU A 28 9.17 1.67 -19.63
CA LEU A 28 8.02 0.82 -19.94
C LEU A 28 6.69 1.61 -19.89
N VAL A 29 6.54 2.49 -18.90
CA VAL A 29 5.30 3.24 -18.65
C VAL A 29 5.28 4.65 -19.24
N LYS A 30 6.31 5.03 -20.01
CA LYS A 30 6.50 6.41 -20.49
C LYS A 30 5.40 6.88 -21.44
N ASP A 31 4.88 5.95 -22.25
CA ASP A 31 3.91 6.23 -23.31
C ASP A 31 2.45 6.15 -22.80
N LEU A 32 2.25 5.79 -21.52
CA LEU A 32 0.92 5.79 -20.91
C LEU A 32 0.38 7.21 -20.73
N LYS A 33 -0.68 7.52 -21.48
CA LYS A 33 -1.37 8.79 -21.40
C LYS A 33 -2.58 8.68 -20.48
N LYS A 34 -2.57 9.41 -19.37
CA LYS A 34 -3.71 9.45 -18.45
C LYS A 34 -4.93 10.10 -19.13
N ILE A 35 -6.06 9.40 -19.11
CA ILE A 35 -7.36 9.90 -19.63
C ILE A 35 -8.19 10.51 -18.50
N GLY A 36 -8.26 9.83 -17.35
CA GLY A 36 -9.14 10.24 -16.26
C GLY A 36 -8.89 9.48 -14.97
N SER A 37 -9.54 9.93 -13.90
CA SER A 37 -9.58 9.20 -12.63
C SER A 37 -10.97 9.32 -12.02
N GLU A 38 -11.46 8.25 -11.41
CA GLU A 38 -12.72 8.21 -10.71
C GLU A 38 -12.59 7.50 -9.36
N VAL A 39 -13.37 7.95 -8.38
CA VAL A 39 -13.43 7.30 -7.06
C VAL A 39 -14.63 6.36 -7.05
N ASP A 40 -14.35 5.08 -6.79
CA ASP A 40 -15.35 4.05 -6.59
C ASP A 40 -15.46 3.69 -5.10
N THR A 41 -16.69 3.45 -4.65
CA THR A 41 -17.00 2.98 -3.31
C THR A 41 -17.90 1.77 -3.43
N THR A 42 -17.45 0.64 -2.90
CA THR A 42 -18.30 -0.56 -2.82
C THR A 42 -18.70 -0.86 -1.39
N TYR A 43 -19.72 -1.70 -1.27
CA TYR A 43 -20.42 -1.94 -0.04
C TYR A 43 -20.55 -3.44 0.20
N TYR A 44 -20.51 -3.82 1.47
CA TYR A 44 -20.99 -5.11 1.92
C TYR A 44 -22.50 -5.24 1.68
N LYS A 45 -23.01 -6.48 1.68
CA LYS A 45 -24.45 -6.77 1.58
C LYS A 45 -25.33 -6.05 2.62
N ASN A 46 -24.76 -5.62 3.75
CA ASN A 46 -25.46 -4.88 4.81
C ASN A 46 -25.39 -3.35 4.63
N GLY A 47 -24.93 -2.85 3.47
CA GLY A 47 -24.86 -1.43 3.16
C GLY A 47 -23.67 -0.69 3.78
N LYS A 48 -22.83 -1.34 4.60
CA LYS A 48 -21.59 -0.73 5.10
C LYS A 48 -20.52 -0.73 4.03
N ILE A 49 -19.68 0.30 4.02
CA ILE A 49 -18.56 0.43 3.07
C ILE A 49 -17.62 -0.78 3.22
N LEU A 50 -17.21 -1.34 2.10
CA LEU A 50 -16.19 -2.39 1.99
C LEU A 50 -14.84 -1.78 1.61
N TRP A 51 -14.79 -0.98 0.54
CA TRP A 51 -13.60 -0.27 0.13
C TRP A 51 -13.93 1.06 -0.55
N ILE A 52 -12.96 1.98 -0.53
CA ILE A 52 -12.93 3.20 -1.32
C ILE A 52 -11.63 3.13 -2.13
N ILE A 53 -11.72 3.26 -3.44
CA ILE A 53 -10.61 3.11 -4.36
C ILE A 53 -10.69 4.17 -5.45
N CYS A 54 -9.55 4.69 -5.90
CA CYS A 54 -9.51 5.59 -7.06
C CYS A 54 -8.94 4.82 -8.26
N TRP A 55 -9.74 4.64 -9.30
CA TRP A 55 -9.33 4.08 -10.57
C TRP A 55 -8.80 5.19 -11.47
N THR A 56 -7.63 4.99 -12.06
CA THR A 56 -7.10 5.86 -13.11
C THR A 56 -7.02 5.06 -14.41
N THR A 57 -7.56 5.65 -15.47
CA THR A 57 -7.58 5.08 -16.82
C THR A 57 -6.51 5.74 -17.68
N TYR A 58 -5.81 4.90 -18.44
CA TYR A 58 -4.74 5.25 -19.35
C TYR A 58 -5.07 4.78 -20.76
N GLU A 59 -4.65 5.57 -21.75
CA GLU A 59 -4.68 5.23 -23.17
C GLU A 59 -3.30 4.73 -23.60
N TYR A 60 -3.28 3.62 -24.33
CA TYR A 60 -2.10 3.14 -25.05
C TYR A 60 -2.53 2.34 -26.28
N ASN A 61 -1.98 2.66 -27.46
CA ASN A 61 -2.31 2.00 -28.73
C ASN A 61 -3.83 1.91 -29.05
N SER A 62 -4.60 2.92 -28.66
CA SER A 62 -6.08 2.96 -28.79
C SER A 62 -6.82 1.97 -27.89
N GLU A 63 -6.14 1.36 -26.93
CA GLU A 63 -6.72 0.55 -25.88
C GLU A 63 -6.70 1.29 -24.54
N GLU A 64 -7.66 0.96 -23.68
CA GLU A 64 -7.80 1.56 -22.35
C GLU A 64 -7.39 0.58 -21.25
N PHE A 65 -6.53 1.05 -20.36
CA PHE A 65 -6.04 0.30 -19.22
C PHE A 65 -6.39 1.05 -17.94
N SER A 66 -7.03 0.36 -17.00
CA SER A 66 -7.40 0.96 -15.71
C SER A 66 -6.67 0.29 -14.56
N THR A 67 -6.13 1.10 -13.65
CA THR A 67 -5.47 0.62 -12.44
C THR A 67 -5.78 1.49 -11.23
N ALA A 68 -5.67 0.91 -10.05
CA ALA A 68 -5.91 1.61 -8.79
C ALA A 68 -4.77 2.58 -8.48
N THR A 69 -5.07 3.80 -8.05
CA THR A 69 -4.07 4.85 -7.80
C THR A 69 -4.43 5.67 -6.57
N GLY A 70 -3.46 6.37 -6.00
CA GLY A 70 -3.72 7.25 -4.86
C GLY A 70 -4.10 6.47 -3.60
N LYS A 71 -5.10 6.93 -2.86
CA LYS A 71 -5.49 6.30 -1.59
C LYS A 71 -6.51 5.18 -1.83
N LEU A 72 -6.22 4.00 -1.29
CA LEU A 72 -7.16 2.89 -1.15
C LEU A 72 -7.43 2.69 0.34
N VAL A 73 -8.70 2.61 0.71
CA VAL A 73 -9.12 2.30 2.08
C VAL A 73 -10.05 1.12 2.06
N GLN A 74 -9.72 0.07 2.80
CA GLN A 74 -10.60 -1.06 3.06
C GLN A 74 -11.15 -0.97 4.48
N TYR A 75 -12.40 -1.38 4.67
CA TYR A 75 -13.07 -1.40 5.96
C TYR A 75 -13.46 -2.83 6.34
N HIS A 76 -13.42 -3.12 7.63
CA HIS A 76 -14.06 -4.29 8.23
C HIS A 76 -15.59 -4.11 8.21
N LYS A 77 -16.33 -5.23 8.27
CA LYS A 77 -17.81 -5.22 8.37
C LYS A 77 -18.37 -4.45 9.57
N ASN A 78 -17.57 -4.19 10.61
CA ASN A 78 -18.01 -3.38 11.74
C ASN A 78 -17.90 -1.87 11.46
N GLY A 79 -17.22 -1.46 10.39
CA GLY A 79 -16.99 -0.06 9.99
C GLY A 79 -15.59 0.45 10.37
N GLN A 80 -14.78 -0.33 11.10
CA GLN A 80 -13.40 0.02 11.36
C GLN A 80 -12.56 -0.12 10.10
N VAL A 81 -11.52 0.70 9.96
CA VAL A 81 -10.55 0.58 8.87
C VAL A 81 -9.82 -0.75 9.01
N ALA A 82 -9.68 -1.48 7.91
CA ALA A 82 -8.95 -2.74 7.80
C ALA A 82 -7.58 -2.55 7.15
N ASP A 83 -7.52 -1.73 6.11
CA ASP A 83 -6.29 -1.39 5.41
C ASP A 83 -6.37 0.05 4.90
N GLU A 84 -5.26 0.77 5.00
CA GLU A 84 -5.02 2.00 4.24
C GLU A 84 -3.76 1.83 3.41
N SER A 85 -3.92 1.90 2.10
CA SER A 85 -2.82 1.79 1.14
C SER A 85 -2.67 3.07 0.33
N CYS A 86 -1.43 3.42 0.03
CA CYS A 86 -1.10 4.45 -0.96
C CYS A 86 -0.51 3.77 -2.20
N LEU A 87 -1.17 3.95 -3.34
CA LEU A 87 -0.78 3.43 -4.64
C LEU A 87 -0.17 4.55 -5.49
N GLY A 88 0.87 4.20 -6.23
CA GLY A 88 1.51 5.08 -7.19
C GLY A 88 0.65 5.29 -8.43
N LYS A 89 1.20 6.07 -9.37
CA LYS A 89 0.53 6.39 -10.63
C LYS A 89 0.15 5.12 -11.43
N TYR A 90 0.94 4.06 -11.31
CA TYR A 90 0.81 2.86 -12.14
C TYR A 90 0.34 1.63 -11.36
N GLY A 91 -0.48 1.77 -10.33
CA GLY A 91 -1.03 0.61 -9.60
C GLY A 91 -0.16 0.03 -8.50
N ASN A 92 1.12 0.40 -8.45
CA ASN A 92 2.05 -0.18 -7.48
C ASN A 92 1.78 0.37 -6.06
N ILE A 93 1.68 -0.52 -5.08
CA ILE A 93 1.54 -0.14 -3.66
C ILE A 93 2.86 0.46 -3.18
N LEU A 94 2.84 1.73 -2.77
CA LEU A 94 3.98 2.47 -2.23
C LEU A 94 4.09 2.33 -0.71
N SER A 95 2.96 2.25 -0.02
CA SER A 95 2.89 1.95 1.41
C SER A 95 1.52 1.40 1.77
N SER A 96 1.44 0.69 2.90
CA SER A 96 0.19 0.17 3.46
C SER A 96 0.28 0.08 4.97
N LYS A 97 -0.89 0.24 5.62
CA LYS A 97 -1.12 0.03 7.05
C LYS A 97 -2.33 -0.87 7.20
N GLY A 98 -2.16 -2.01 7.87
CA GLY A 98 -3.22 -2.94 8.19
C GLY A 98 -3.65 -2.86 9.65
N PHE A 99 -4.94 -3.01 9.90
CA PHE A 99 -5.56 -2.85 11.21
C PHE A 99 -6.49 -4.03 11.55
N ASP A 100 -6.54 -4.39 12.83
CA ASP A 100 -7.51 -5.37 13.32
C ASP A 100 -8.91 -4.75 13.46
N ARG A 101 -9.90 -5.56 13.86
CA ARG A 101 -11.29 -5.11 14.01
C ARG A 101 -11.51 -4.12 15.15
N ASN A 102 -10.54 -3.95 16.04
CA ASN A 102 -10.58 -2.99 17.14
C ASN A 102 -9.84 -1.69 16.77
N GLY A 103 -9.29 -1.59 15.56
CA GLY A 103 -8.53 -0.44 15.09
C GLY A 103 -7.06 -0.48 15.48
N ASN A 104 -6.55 -1.58 16.05
CA ASN A 104 -5.13 -1.69 16.38
C ASN A 104 -4.34 -1.95 15.10
N LYS A 105 -3.25 -1.19 14.91
CA LYS A 105 -2.31 -1.44 13.81
C LYS A 105 -1.66 -2.82 14.01
N THR A 106 -1.70 -3.65 12.97
CA THR A 106 -1.15 -5.02 12.97
C THR A 106 0.08 -5.14 12.07
N VAL A 107 0.13 -4.33 11.02
CA VAL A 107 1.23 -4.29 10.07
C VAL A 107 1.32 -2.90 9.44
N GLU A 108 2.53 -2.47 9.09
CA GLU A 108 2.74 -1.45 8.08
C GLU A 108 3.93 -1.86 7.20
N PHE A 109 3.96 -1.36 5.97
CA PHE A 109 5.15 -1.44 5.14
C PHE A 109 5.28 -0.24 4.24
N VAL A 110 6.52 0.00 3.82
CA VAL A 110 6.87 0.92 2.73
C VAL A 110 7.57 0.14 1.63
N THR A 111 7.24 0.44 0.39
CA THR A 111 7.95 -0.07 -0.78
C THR A 111 9.13 0.84 -1.05
N THR A 112 10.32 0.25 -1.11
CA THR A 112 11.59 0.96 -1.30
C THR A 112 12.06 0.91 -2.75
N GLU A 113 11.72 -0.17 -3.46
CA GLU A 113 12.08 -0.36 -4.86
C GLU A 113 10.91 -1.02 -5.61
N ILE A 114 10.68 -0.57 -6.84
CA ILE A 114 9.72 -1.13 -7.78
C ILE A 114 10.40 -1.29 -9.13
N ASP A 115 10.27 -2.46 -9.72
CA ASP A 115 10.84 -2.80 -11.01
C ASP A 115 9.88 -3.74 -11.75
N SER A 116 10.02 -3.85 -13.07
CA SER A 116 9.29 -4.84 -13.86
C SER A 116 10.17 -5.41 -14.96
N GLU A 117 10.02 -6.71 -15.22
CA GLU A 117 10.67 -7.40 -16.34
C GLU A 117 9.78 -7.51 -17.58
N ALA A 118 8.55 -7.00 -17.51
CA ALA A 118 7.64 -6.93 -18.66
C ALA A 118 8.29 -6.18 -19.83
N LYS A 119 8.15 -6.73 -21.03
CA LYS A 119 8.73 -6.20 -22.28
C LYS A 119 7.76 -5.30 -23.03
N SER A 120 6.47 -5.37 -22.72
CA SER A 120 5.42 -4.51 -23.26
C SER A 120 4.40 -4.14 -22.18
N LEU A 121 3.60 -3.11 -22.46
CA LEU A 121 2.50 -2.72 -21.58
C LEU A 121 1.42 -3.79 -21.50
N ASP A 122 1.15 -4.51 -22.60
CA ASP A 122 0.22 -5.65 -22.60
C ASP A 122 0.68 -6.71 -21.60
N GLU A 123 1.97 -7.10 -21.64
CA GLU A 123 2.54 -8.06 -20.68
C GLU A 123 2.47 -7.53 -19.24
N PHE A 124 2.70 -6.23 -19.04
CA PHE A 124 2.62 -5.58 -17.74
C PHE A 124 1.21 -5.59 -17.15
N PHE A 125 0.17 -5.38 -17.96
CA PHE A 125 -1.21 -5.36 -17.50
C PHE A 125 -1.84 -6.77 -17.43
N ASP A 126 -1.45 -7.69 -18.30
CA ASP A 126 -1.99 -9.07 -18.32
C ASP A 126 -1.39 -9.96 -17.24
N SER A 127 -0.14 -9.72 -16.82
CA SER A 127 0.57 -10.57 -15.88
C SER A 127 0.83 -9.86 -14.55
N LEU A 128 0.06 -10.23 -13.52
CA LEU A 128 0.34 -9.86 -12.12
C LEU A 128 1.73 -10.36 -11.63
N GLY A 129 2.45 -11.15 -12.43
CA GLY A 129 3.70 -11.83 -12.08
C GLY A 129 4.99 -11.04 -12.32
N GLU A 130 4.97 -9.97 -13.13
CA GLU A 130 6.20 -9.34 -13.62
C GLU A 130 6.63 -8.09 -12.85
N VAL A 131 5.94 -7.74 -11.76
CA VAL A 131 6.34 -6.62 -10.89
C VAL A 131 7.22 -7.14 -9.75
N ARG A 132 8.47 -6.68 -9.73
CA ARG A 132 9.41 -6.91 -8.63
C ARG A 132 9.35 -5.74 -7.66
N PHE A 133 9.39 -6.04 -6.38
CA PHE A 133 9.38 -5.02 -5.35
C PHE A 133 10.19 -5.41 -4.12
N LYS A 134 10.80 -4.41 -3.50
CA LYS A 134 11.39 -4.50 -2.16
C LYS A 134 10.57 -3.67 -1.19
N ARG A 135 10.33 -4.23 -0.01
CA ARG A 135 9.50 -3.61 1.02
C ARG A 135 10.10 -3.79 2.39
N TYR A 136 10.05 -2.75 3.20
CA TYR A 136 10.39 -2.84 4.61
C TYR A 136 9.09 -3.00 5.42
N TYR A 137 8.99 -4.08 6.17
CA TYR A 137 7.79 -4.44 6.93
C TYR A 137 8.00 -4.20 8.42
N ARG A 138 6.96 -3.72 9.08
CA ARG A 138 6.81 -3.70 10.55
C ARG A 138 5.52 -4.40 10.92
N HIS A 139 5.62 -5.36 11.83
CA HIS A 139 4.51 -6.12 12.36
C HIS A 139 4.33 -5.77 13.83
N TYR A 140 3.08 -5.66 14.27
CA TYR A 140 2.72 -5.26 15.62
C TYR A 140 1.92 -6.34 16.32
N LYS A 141 1.98 -6.33 17.65
CA LYS A 141 1.14 -7.14 18.54
C LYS A 141 0.64 -6.29 19.69
N CYS A 142 -0.49 -6.66 20.28
CA CYS A 142 -1.00 -6.00 21.46
C CYS A 142 -0.84 -6.92 22.68
N SER A 143 -0.32 -6.35 23.77
CA SER A 143 -0.22 -7.00 25.07
C SER A 143 -1.41 -6.60 25.92
N ASN A 144 -2.27 -7.57 26.25
CA ASN A 144 -3.40 -7.34 27.14
C ASN A 144 -2.93 -6.97 28.56
N LYS A 145 -1.79 -7.53 29.00
CA LYS A 145 -1.21 -7.27 30.32
C LYS A 145 -0.78 -5.81 30.46
N LEU A 146 -0.16 -5.26 29.41
CA LEU A 146 0.34 -3.89 29.42
C LEU A 146 -0.65 -2.87 28.85
N GLY A 147 -1.72 -3.33 28.19
CA GLY A 147 -2.70 -2.46 27.54
C GLY A 147 -2.13 -1.68 26.34
N ILE A 148 -1.02 -2.13 25.76
CA ILE A 148 -0.33 -1.44 24.66
C ILE A 148 -0.15 -2.35 23.44
N CYS A 149 -0.09 -1.74 22.25
CA CYS A 149 0.42 -2.40 21.05
C CYS A 149 1.86 -1.99 20.79
N TYR A 150 2.71 -2.98 20.51
CA TYR A 150 4.15 -2.82 20.39
C TYR A 150 4.64 -3.38 19.04
N LEU A 151 5.78 -2.86 18.57
CA LEU A 151 6.48 -3.40 17.41
C LEU A 151 6.96 -4.81 17.77
N TYR A 152 6.40 -5.82 17.11
CA TYR A 152 6.76 -7.22 17.36
C TYR A 152 7.93 -7.66 16.51
N LYS A 153 7.97 -7.22 15.25
CA LYS A 153 8.97 -7.70 14.28
C LYS A 153 9.11 -6.75 13.11
N GLU A 154 10.33 -6.51 12.65
CA GLU A 154 10.58 -5.76 11.42
C GLU A 154 11.69 -6.38 10.56
N GLY A 155 11.71 -6.01 9.28
CA GLY A 155 12.70 -6.46 8.32
C GLY A 155 12.24 -6.34 6.87
N GLN A 156 13.15 -6.62 5.95
CA GLN A 156 12.91 -6.46 4.52
C GLN A 156 12.29 -7.73 3.90
N ARG A 157 11.45 -7.50 2.88
CA ARG A 157 11.01 -8.53 1.94
C ARG A 157 11.34 -8.15 0.51
N VAL A 158 11.68 -9.16 -0.29
CA VAL A 158 11.83 -9.08 -1.74
C VAL A 158 10.80 -10.02 -2.35
N ASN A 159 9.89 -9.50 -3.18
CA ASN A 159 8.82 -10.27 -3.83
C ASN A 159 8.04 -11.14 -2.84
N GLY A 160 7.70 -10.57 -1.68
CA GLY A 160 6.95 -11.26 -0.62
C GLY A 160 7.74 -12.22 0.27
N LYS A 161 8.99 -12.55 -0.06
CA LYS A 161 9.87 -13.41 0.76
C LYS A 161 10.74 -12.57 1.69
N LYS A 162 11.02 -13.06 2.90
CA LYS A 162 11.96 -12.40 3.83
C LYS A 162 13.35 -12.34 3.22
N ASN A 163 14.06 -11.25 3.44
CA ASN A 163 15.40 -11.01 2.96
C ASN A 163 16.17 -10.15 3.98
N GLY A 164 17.43 -10.49 4.22
CA GLY A 164 18.31 -9.74 5.11
C GLY A 164 17.94 -9.91 6.59
N LEU A 165 18.40 -8.96 7.41
CA LEU A 165 18.18 -9.00 8.85
C LEU A 165 16.71 -8.78 9.23
N TRP A 166 16.21 -9.67 10.08
CA TRP A 166 14.91 -9.55 10.74
C TRP A 166 15.06 -9.52 12.25
N THR A 167 14.58 -8.43 12.85
CA THR A 167 14.62 -8.21 14.31
C THR A 167 13.24 -8.44 14.90
N THR A 168 13.19 -9.18 16.00
CA THR A 168 11.97 -9.49 16.77
C THR A 168 12.13 -8.92 18.17
N TYR A 169 11.09 -8.26 18.68
CA TYR A 169 11.12 -7.54 19.96
C TYR A 169 10.18 -8.17 20.99
N ASN A 170 10.51 -7.95 22.25
CA ASN A 170 9.63 -8.20 23.39
C ASN A 170 8.60 -7.07 23.53
N GLU A 171 7.60 -7.27 24.39
CA GLU A 171 6.55 -6.27 24.66
C GLU A 171 7.07 -4.96 25.28
N ASN A 172 8.24 -4.99 25.91
CA ASN A 172 8.95 -3.82 26.44
C ASN A 172 9.82 -3.10 25.39
N GLY A 173 9.85 -3.57 24.13
CA GLY A 173 10.65 -3.00 23.04
C GLY A 173 12.09 -3.49 22.96
N GLU A 174 12.54 -4.35 23.87
CA GLU A 174 13.89 -4.92 23.81
C GLU A 174 14.01 -5.96 22.68
N ILE A 175 15.19 -6.04 22.06
CA ILE A 175 15.48 -7.05 21.05
C ILE A 175 15.45 -8.43 21.72
N ARG A 176 14.55 -9.28 21.24
CA ARG A 176 14.44 -10.68 21.66
C ARG A 176 15.29 -11.59 20.79
N LYS A 177 15.30 -11.32 19.47
CA LYS A 177 15.94 -12.19 18.49
C LYS A 177 16.23 -11.44 17.19
N GLU A 178 17.39 -11.73 16.63
CA GLU A 178 17.77 -11.37 15.28
C GLU A 178 17.96 -12.63 14.43
N LYS A 179 17.65 -12.55 13.14
CA LYS A 179 17.88 -13.64 12.18
C LYS A 179 18.09 -13.09 10.77
N GLU A 180 19.16 -13.55 10.13
CA GLU A 180 19.44 -13.34 8.71
C GLU A 180 18.64 -14.32 7.83
N TYR A 181 18.16 -13.84 6.67
CA TYR A 181 17.37 -14.58 5.69
C TYR A 181 17.89 -14.39 4.27
#